data_AF-A0A9P7B9X0-F1
#
_entry.id   AF-A0A9P7B9X0-F1
#
_cell.length_a   1.000
_cell.length_b   1.000
_cell.length_c   1.000
_cell.angle_alpha   90.00
_cell.angle_beta   90.00
_cell.angle_gamma   90.00
#
_symmetry.space_group_name_H-M   'P 1'
#
loop_
_entity.id
_entity.type
_entity.pdbx_description
1 polymer ?
#
loop_
_entity_poly.entity_id
_entity_poly.type
_entity_poly.pdbx_seq_one_letter_code
_entity_poly.pdbx_strand_id
1 'polypeptide(L)' 'MSADEDKRPLHHSEVAKHADKDSLWVIVNGNAYDLTEFAPEHPGGMGILLKYAGKDATEA' A
#
# COMPACT_ATOMS: atom_id res chain seq x y z
N MET A 1 20.42 -14.75 -14.35
CA MET A 1 19.67 -15.05 -13.11
C MET A 1 18.51 -14.07 -13.09
N SER A 2 17.29 -14.61 -13.12
CA SER A 2 16.05 -13.93 -13.49
C SER A 2 15.79 -12.67 -12.67
N ALA A 3 15.66 -11.54 -13.37
CA ALA A 3 15.05 -10.33 -12.86
C ALA A 3 13.56 -10.40 -13.22
N ASP A 4 12.75 -11.08 -12.40
CA ASP A 4 11.28 -11.02 -12.41
C ASP A 4 10.73 -12.07 -11.41
N GLU A 5 11.02 -11.95 -10.11
CA GLU A 5 10.37 -12.84 -9.12
C GLU A 5 10.31 -12.26 -7.70
N ASP A 6 9.79 -11.03 -7.56
CA ASP A 6 9.24 -10.57 -6.27
C ASP A 6 7.86 -9.95 -6.48
N LYS A 7 6.96 -10.72 -7.13
CA LYS A 7 5.51 -10.56 -6.97
C LYS A 7 5.01 -11.70 -6.10
N ARG A 8 5.51 -11.79 -4.86
CA ARG A 8 4.83 -12.64 -3.87
C ARG A 8 3.43 -12.04 -3.68
N PRO A 9 2.36 -12.84 -3.69
CA PRO A 9 1.06 -12.33 -3.27
C PRO A 9 1.22 -11.82 -1.85
N LEU A 10 1.25 -10.49 -1.70
CA LEU A 10 1.43 -9.85 -0.41
C LEU A 10 0.21 -10.18 0.43
N HIS A 11 0.40 -11.05 1.43
CA HIS A 11 -0.66 -11.40 2.37
C HIS A 11 -1.12 -10.13 3.08
N HIS A 12 -2.42 -10.06 3.40
CA HIS A 12 -3.00 -8.99 4.22
C HIS A 12 -2.15 -8.65 5.47
N SER A 13 -1.58 -9.69 6.09
CA SER A 13 -0.72 -9.55 7.28
C SER A 13 0.61 -8.83 7.02
N GLU A 14 1.17 -8.93 5.82
CA GLU A 14 2.37 -8.15 5.44
C GLU A 14 1.99 -6.70 5.20
N VAL A 15 0.92 -6.45 4.43
CA VAL A 15 0.44 -5.09 4.17
C VAL A 15 0.12 -4.35 5.46
N ALA A 16 -0.48 -5.04 6.44
CA ALA A 16 -0.77 -4.48 7.76
C ALA A 16 0.44 -3.95 8.54
N LYS A 17 1.67 -4.39 8.22
CA LYS A 17 2.91 -3.87 8.81
C LYS A 17 3.34 -2.52 8.21
N HIS A 18 2.80 -2.17 7.05
CA HIS A 18 3.08 -0.94 6.32
C HIS A 18 1.88 0.01 6.47
N ALA A 19 1.65 0.44 7.71
CA ALA A 19 0.53 1.31 8.10
C ALA A 19 0.97 2.74 8.47
N ASP A 20 2.18 3.14 8.07
CA ASP A 20 2.83 4.38 8.48
C ASP A 20 3.11 5.31 7.30
N LYS A 21 3.41 6.57 7.58
CA LYS A 21 3.74 7.57 6.55
C LYS A 21 5.05 7.26 5.80
N ASP A 22 6.00 6.61 6.47
CA ASP A 22 7.29 6.20 5.91
C ASP A 22 7.23 4.79 5.28
N SER A 23 6.08 4.11 5.38
CA SER A 23 5.84 2.77 4.83
C SER A 23 4.32 2.58 4.69
N LEU A 24 3.76 3.09 3.59
CA LEU A 24 2.31 3.15 3.36
C LEU A 24 1.92 2.20 2.26
N TRP A 25 1.38 1.04 2.61
CA TRP A 25 0.88 0.08 1.64
C TRP A 25 -0.64 -0.07 1.75
N VAL A 26 -1.29 -0.29 0.62
CA VAL A 26 -2.74 -0.50 0.55
C VAL A 26 -3.06 -1.66 -0.39
N ILE A 27 -4.16 -2.36 -0.15
CA ILE A 27 -4.66 -3.37 -1.08
C ILE A 27 -5.75 -2.75 -1.94
N VAL A 28 -5.64 -2.86 -3.25
CA VAL A 28 -6.65 -2.40 -4.21
C VAL A 28 -6.89 -3.53 -5.21
N ASN A 29 -8.14 -3.96 -5.35
CA ASN A 29 -8.53 -5.10 -6.18
C ASN A 29 -7.72 -6.38 -5.84
N GLY A 30 -7.45 -6.61 -4.55
CA GLY A 30 -6.68 -7.77 -4.09
C GLY A 30 -5.17 -7.72 -4.39
N ASN A 31 -4.66 -6.60 -4.91
CA ASN A 31 -3.23 -6.38 -5.13
C ASN A 31 -2.71 -5.34 -4.14
N ALA A 32 -1.55 -5.59 -3.54
CA ALA A 32 -0.92 -4.62 -2.66
C ALA A 32 -0.07 -3.62 -3.46
N TYR A 33 -0.18 -2.34 -3.09
CA TYR A 33 0.52 -1.23 -3.70
C TYR A 33 1.26 -0.45 -2.61
N ASP A 34 2.54 -0.16 -2.88
CA ASP A 34 3.32 0.80 -2.11
C ASP A 34 2.95 2.22 -2.59
N LEU A 35 2.40 3.02 -1.69
CA LEU A 35 2.04 4.40 -1.92
C LEU A 35 2.89 5.35 -1.07
N THR A 36 4.01 4.88 -0.50
CA THR A 36 4.88 5.66 0.40
C THR A 36 5.40 6.91 -0.30
N GLU A 37 5.89 6.76 -1.53
CA GLU A 37 6.40 7.88 -2.33
C GLU A 37 5.27 8.76 -2.90
N PHE A 38 4.10 8.15 -3.16
CA PHE A 38 2.94 8.87 -3.72
C PHE A 38 2.16 9.67 -2.68
N ALA A 39 2.20 9.25 -1.41
CA ALA A 39 1.46 9.87 -0.32
C ALA A 39 1.61 11.40 -0.27
N PRO A 40 2.82 11.99 -0.28
CA PRO A 40 2.99 13.46 -0.24
C PRO A 40 2.49 14.18 -1.49
N GLU A 41 2.44 13.51 -2.64
CA GLU A 41 1.96 14.09 -3.91
C GLU A 41 0.44 13.95 -4.09
N HIS A 42 -0.23 13.22 -3.20
CA HIS A 42 -1.65 12.97 -3.31
C HIS A 42 -2.48 14.27 -3.18
N PRO A 43 -3.28 14.65 -4.19
CA PRO A 43 -4.04 15.91 -4.20
C PRO A 43 -5.06 16.04 -3.06
N GLY A 44 -5.55 14.91 -2.53
CA GLY A 44 -6.45 14.86 -1.37
C GLY A 44 -5.73 14.88 -0.02
N GLY A 45 -4.39 14.99 -0.02
CA GLY A 45 -3.52 14.91 1.14
C GLY A 45 -3.24 13.49 1.62
N MET A 46 -2.16 13.34 2.39
CA MET A 46 -1.73 12.06 2.97
C MET A 46 -2.72 11.46 3.98
N GLY A 47 -3.54 12.31 4.62
CA GLY A 47 -4.41 11.89 5.72
C GLY A 47 -5.44 10.82 5.33
N ILE A 48 -5.95 10.87 4.09
CA ILE A 48 -6.89 9.85 3.61
C ILE A 48 -6.18 8.53 3.31
N LEU A 49 -4.97 8.57 2.74
CA LEU A 49 -4.17 7.37 2.46
C LEU A 49 -3.76 6.67 3.76
N LEU A 50 -3.35 7.43 4.78
CA LEU A 50 -3.01 6.91 6.11
C LEU A 50 -4.17 6.20 6.80
N LYS A 51 -5.42 6.60 6.54
CA LYS A 51 -6.61 5.94 7.09
C LYS A 51 -6.76 4.49 6.60
N TYR A 52 -6.32 4.26 5.36
CA TYR A 52 -6.36 2.98 4.67
C TYR A 52 -5.00 2.27 4.60
N ALA A 53 -3.94 2.88 5.15
CA ALA A 53 -2.63 2.26 5.25
C ALA A 53 -2.72 0.93 6.01
N GLY A 54 -2.10 -0.09 5.44
CA GLY A 54 -2.15 -1.45 5.94
C GLY A 54 -3.49 -2.17 5.76
N LYS A 55 -4.40 -1.63 4.96
CA LYS A 55 -5.76 -2.19 4.75
C LYS A 55 -6.11 -2.32 3.28
N ASP A 56 -7.22 -3.02 3.03
CA ASP A 56 -7.86 -3.04 1.72
C ASP A 56 -8.72 -1.78 1.54
N ALA A 57 -8.47 -1.11 0.41
CA ALA A 57 -9.11 0.11 -0.03
C ALA A 57 -9.85 -0.11 -1.37
N THR A 58 -10.20 -1.35 -1.71
CA THR A 58 -10.89 -1.70 -2.96
C THR A 58 -12.29 -1.06 -3.05
N GLU A 59 -12.95 -0.86 -1.90
CA GLU A 59 -14.31 -0.33 -1.79
C GLU A 59 -14.36 1.10 -1.21
N ALA A 60 -13.25 1.84 -1.25
CA ALA A 60 -13.10 3.16 -0.62
C ALA A 60 -13.72 4.33 -1.41
#